data_AF-A0A2V6RB67-F1
#
_entry.id   AF-A0A2V6RB67-F1
#
_cell.length_a   1.000
_cell.length_b   1.000
_cell.length_c   1.000
_cell.angle_alpha   90.00
_cell.angle_beta   90.00
_cell.angle_gamma   90.00
#
_symmetry.space_group_name_H-M   'P 1'
#
loop_
_entity.id
_entity.type
_entity.pdbx_description
1 polymer ?
#
loop_
_entity_poly.entity_id
_entity_poly.type
_entity_poly.pdbx_seq_one_letter_code
_entity_poly.pdbx_strand_id
1 'polypeptide(L)'
;MPDDVPAEEAEGRHRRGLKFRKREDYAVELFREAEAHLSDIARVDRILLELGRFYNPLLNGPIVDLGTRRRIIEFLEARQPDEARRLLDERLALYARIGGEK
;
A
#
# COMPACT_ATOMS: atom_id res chain seq x y z
N MET A 1 -30.46 -4.50 31.12
CA MET A 1 -30.43 -3.42 30.12
C MET A 1 -29.76 -2.24 30.80
N PRO A 2 -28.49 -1.98 30.49
CA PRO A 2 -28.11 -1.44 29.17
C PRO A 2 -27.07 -2.28 28.41
N ASP A 3 -27.23 -2.28 27.10
CA ASP A 3 -26.22 -2.50 26.06
C ASP A 3 -25.06 -1.50 26.18
N ASP A 4 -23.81 -1.95 26.07
CA ASP A 4 -22.73 -1.17 25.43
C ASP A 4 -21.55 -2.09 25.05
N VAL A 5 -21.43 -2.30 23.73
CA VAL A 5 -20.31 -2.73 22.86
C VAL A 5 -19.12 -3.58 23.40
N PRO A 6 -18.69 -4.63 22.67
CA PRO A 6 -17.66 -5.58 23.12
C PRO A 6 -16.23 -5.01 23.09
N ALA A 7 -15.45 -5.44 24.08
CA ALA A 7 -14.07 -5.06 24.39
C ALA A 7 -12.97 -5.50 23.38
N GLU A 8 -13.22 -5.43 22.07
CA GLU A 8 -12.27 -5.92 21.05
C GLU A 8 -11.32 -4.85 20.46
N GLU A 9 -11.49 -3.57 20.78
CA GLU A 9 -10.70 -2.49 20.13
C GLU A 9 -9.35 -2.16 20.81
N ALA A 10 -9.09 -2.68 22.02
CA ALA A 10 -7.96 -2.20 22.83
C ALA A 10 -6.64 -2.99 22.67
N GLU A 11 -6.66 -4.24 22.19
CA GLU A 11 -5.44 -5.08 22.12
C GLU A 11 -4.53 -4.78 20.90
N GLY A 12 -4.96 -3.93 19.97
CA GLY A 12 -4.26 -3.67 18.73
C GLY A 12 -3.04 -2.74 18.83
N ARG A 13 -2.91 -1.88 19.83
CA ARG A 13 -1.99 -0.72 19.74
C ARG A 13 -0.51 -1.03 20.03
N HIS A 14 -0.20 -1.98 20.91
CA HIS A 14 1.18 -2.14 21.41
C HIS A 14 2.03 -3.24 20.72
N ARG A 15 1.42 -4.22 20.02
CA ARG A 15 2.16 -5.24 19.26
C ARG A 15 2.46 -4.85 17.79
N ARG A 16 2.02 -3.66 17.36
CA ARG A 16 2.12 -3.21 15.97
C ARG A 16 3.53 -2.71 15.59
N GLY A 17 4.26 -2.03 16.48
CA GLY A 17 5.52 -1.35 16.12
C GLY A 17 6.62 -2.24 15.48
N LEU A 18 6.85 -3.46 15.97
CA LEU A 18 7.87 -4.34 15.39
C LEU A 18 7.42 -5.07 14.11
N LYS A 19 6.13 -5.41 13.99
CA LYS A 19 5.59 -6.03 12.76
C LYS A 19 5.39 -5.01 11.65
N PHE A 20 5.10 -3.76 12.00
CA PHE A 20 4.98 -2.65 11.04
C PHE A 20 6.30 -2.43 10.32
N ARG A 21 7.42 -2.33 11.05
CA ARG A 21 8.73 -2.10 10.43
C ARG A 21 9.11 -3.16 9.38
N LYS A 22 8.89 -4.45 9.67
CA LYS A 22 9.13 -5.54 8.68
C LYS A 22 8.15 -5.53 7.51
N ARG A 23 6.89 -5.12 7.73
CA ARG A 23 5.88 -5.00 6.68
C ARG A 23 6.13 -3.77 5.81
N GLU A 24 6.64 -2.69 6.39
CA GLU A 24 7.06 -1.48 5.69
C GLU A 24 8.18 -1.81 4.71
N ASP A 25 9.24 -2.49 5.16
CA ASP A 25 10.32 -2.95 4.27
C ASP A 25 9.77 -3.76 3.09
N TYR A 26 8.90 -4.75 3.35
CA TYR A 26 8.38 -5.60 2.29
C TYR A 26 7.43 -4.87 1.32
N ALA A 27 6.59 -3.95 1.81
CA ALA A 27 5.75 -3.13 0.93
C ALA A 27 6.61 -2.19 0.07
N VAL A 28 7.66 -1.59 0.63
CA VAL A 28 8.62 -0.74 -0.09
C VAL A 28 9.35 -1.55 -1.17
N GLU A 29 9.74 -2.78 -0.87
CA GLU A 29 10.33 -3.70 -1.86
C GLU A 29 9.37 -4.01 -3.01
N LEU A 30 8.09 -4.27 -2.71
CA LEU A 30 7.06 -4.47 -3.74
C LEU A 30 6.87 -3.23 -4.62
N PHE A 31 6.86 -2.02 -4.03
CA PHE A 31 6.81 -0.78 -4.82
C PHE A 31 8.01 -0.66 -5.77
N ARG A 32 9.23 -0.92 -5.26
CA ARG A 32 10.44 -0.90 -6.09
C ARG A 32 10.41 -1.95 -7.19
N GLU A 33 9.87 -3.14 -6.91
CA GLU A 33 9.74 -4.19 -7.90
C GLU A 33 8.72 -3.81 -8.99
N ALA A 34 7.59 -3.19 -8.63
CA ALA A 34 6.64 -2.66 -9.59
C ALA A 34 7.27 -1.59 -10.50
N GLU A 35 8.06 -0.66 -9.93
CA GLU A 35 8.79 0.36 -10.70
C GLU A 35 9.85 -0.24 -11.64
N ALA A 36 10.54 -1.31 -11.21
CA ALA A 36 11.54 -1.99 -12.04
C ALA A 36 10.90 -2.78 -13.20
N HIS A 37 9.64 -3.19 -13.04
CA HIS A 37 8.92 -4.04 -14.00
C HIS A 37 7.75 -3.34 -14.71
N LEU A 38 7.79 -2.02 -14.87
CA LEU A 38 6.72 -1.24 -15.54
C LEU A 38 6.42 -1.69 -16.98
N SER A 39 7.36 -2.37 -17.64
CA SER A 39 7.14 -2.96 -18.98
C SER A 39 6.30 -4.24 -18.97
N ASP A 40 6.10 -4.87 -17.80
CA ASP A 40 5.35 -6.12 -17.62
C ASP A 40 4.08 -5.87 -16.81
N ILE A 41 3.00 -5.56 -17.53
CA ILE A 41 1.70 -5.20 -16.95
C ILE A 41 1.15 -6.31 -16.05
N ALA A 42 1.30 -7.58 -16.46
CA ALA A 42 0.79 -8.72 -15.70
C ALA A 42 1.54 -8.89 -14.38
N ARG A 43 2.86 -8.66 -14.38
CA ARG A 43 3.67 -8.67 -13.16
C ARG A 43 3.32 -7.51 -12.24
N VAL A 44 3.21 -6.29 -12.77
CA VAL A 44 2.82 -5.11 -11.99
C VAL A 44 1.43 -5.28 -11.39
N ASP A 45 0.47 -5.83 -12.13
CA ASP A 45 -0.89 -6.10 -11.64
C ASP A 45 -0.89 -7.02 -10.40
N ARG A 46 -0.08 -8.08 -10.42
CA ARG A 46 0.06 -8.99 -9.27
C ARG A 46 0.69 -8.31 -8.07
N ILE A 47 1.72 -7.49 -8.29
CA ILE A 47 2.38 -6.73 -7.23
C ILE A 47 1.41 -5.71 -6.61
N LEU A 48 0.63 -5.00 -7.43
CA LEU A 48 -0.40 -4.07 -6.97
C LEU A 48 -1.51 -4.77 -6.19
N LEU A 49 -1.91 -5.96 -6.63
CA LEU A 49 -2.89 -6.78 -5.91
C LEU A 49 -2.35 -7.18 -4.53
N GLU A 50 -1.08 -7.53 -4.44
CA GLU A 50 -0.42 -7.84 -3.17
C GLU A 50 -0.28 -6.60 -2.28
N LEU A 51 0.11 -5.45 -2.85
CA LEU A 51 0.14 -4.15 -2.16
C LEU A 51 -1.24 -3.75 -1.60
N GLY A 52 -2.32 -4.10 -2.29
CA GLY A 52 -3.69 -3.89 -1.82
C GLY A 52 -4.09 -4.76 -0.62
N ARG A 53 -3.33 -5.81 -0.29
CA ARG A 53 -3.54 -6.61 0.93
C ARG A 53 -2.91 -5.97 2.16
N PHE A 54 -1.98 -5.04 1.97
CA PHE A 54 -1.37 -4.34 3.08
C PHE A 54 -2.27 -3.21 3.54
N TYR A 55 -2.54 -3.21 4.84
CA TYR A 55 -3.31 -2.17 5.49
C TYR A 55 -2.44 -0.94 5.79
N ASN A 56 -2.86 0.21 5.30
CA ASN A 56 -2.34 1.52 5.64
C ASN A 56 -3.26 2.16 6.71
N PRO A 57 -2.79 2.32 7.97
CA PRO A 57 -3.57 2.98 9.01
C PRO A 57 -3.81 4.46 8.73
N LEU A 58 -2.98 5.11 7.91
CA LEU A 58 -3.12 6.53 7.57
C LEU A 58 -4.27 6.77 6.58
N LEU A 59 -4.50 5.82 5.68
CA LEU A 59 -5.62 5.84 4.73
C LEU A 59 -6.87 5.13 5.29
N ASN A 60 -6.78 4.57 6.51
CA ASN A 60 -7.77 3.64 7.06
C ASN A 60 -8.21 2.58 6.05
N GLY A 61 -7.26 2.06 5.26
CA GLY A 61 -7.57 1.27 4.07
C GLY A 61 -6.32 0.64 3.46
N PRO A 62 -6.44 -0.03 2.30
CA PRO A 62 -5.30 -0.64 1.63
C PRO A 62 -4.27 0.40 1.18
N ILE A 63 -2.97 0.06 1.18
CA ILE A 63 -1.91 0.97 0.68
C ILE A 63 -2.19 1.35 -0.78
N VAL A 64 -2.62 0.35 -1.58
CA VAL A 64 -3.10 0.53 -2.94
C VAL A 64 -4.53 0.03 -3.04
N ASP A 65 -5.48 0.96 -3.22
CA ASP A 65 -6.87 0.60 -3.48
C ASP A 65 -7.09 0.13 -4.94
N LEU A 66 -8.19 -0.59 -5.17
CA LEU A 66 -8.61 -1.05 -6.49
C LEU A 66 -8.67 0.09 -7.53
N GLY A 67 -9.14 1.27 -7.12
CA GLY A 67 -9.19 2.45 -8.01
C GLY A 67 -7.80 2.91 -8.44
N THR A 68 -6.84 2.93 -7.51
CA THR A 68 -5.44 3.28 -7.78
C THR A 68 -4.78 2.25 -8.67
N ARG A 69 -4.99 0.95 -8.39
CA ARG A 69 -4.48 -0.15 -9.22
C ARG A 69 -4.96 -0.01 -10.66
N ARG A 70 -6.27 0.18 -10.87
CA ARG A 70 -6.85 0.32 -12.21
C ARG A 70 -6.20 1.47 -12.98
N ARG A 71 -6.02 2.63 -12.34
CA ARG A 71 -5.33 3.79 -12.93
C ARG A 71 -3.90 3.48 -13.36
N ILE A 72 -3.14 2.77 -12.53
CA ILE A 72 -1.76 2.38 -12.85
C ILE A 72 -1.76 1.49 -14.09
N ILE A 73 -2.64 0.49 -14.13
CA ILE A 73 -2.77 -0.40 -15.30
C ILE A 73 -3.16 0.38 -16.55
N GLU A 74 -4.13 1.30 -16.45
CA GLU A 74 -4.53 2.16 -17.59
C GLU A 74 -3.34 2.99 -18.12
N PHE A 75 -2.50 3.54 -17.26
CA PHE A 75 -1.28 4.24 -17.67
C PHE A 75 -0.27 3.31 -18.35
N LEU A 76 -0.11 2.08 -17.87
CA LEU A 76 0.78 1.10 -18.49
C LEU A 76 0.25 0.64 -19.86
N GLU A 77 -1.06 0.40 -19.98
CA GLU A 77 -1.72 0.07 -21.26
C GLU A 77 -1.61 1.22 -22.27
N ALA A 78 -1.69 2.47 -21.80
CA ALA A 78 -1.48 3.67 -22.59
C ALA A 78 -0.01 3.92 -22.98
N ARG A 79 0.92 3.03 -22.59
CA ARG A 79 2.38 3.20 -22.74
C ARG A 79 2.90 4.48 -22.08
N GLN A 80 2.34 4.83 -20.93
CA GLN A 80 2.76 5.95 -20.08
C GLN A 80 3.36 5.42 -18.76
N PRO A 81 4.50 4.70 -18.81
CA PRO A 81 5.14 4.15 -17.62
C PRO A 81 5.59 5.23 -16.63
N ASP A 82 5.92 6.43 -17.11
CA ASP A 82 6.29 7.57 -16.27
C ASP A 82 5.15 8.03 -15.35
N GLU A 83 3.91 8.04 -15.86
CA GLU A 83 2.73 8.43 -15.06
C GLU A 83 2.34 7.32 -14.08
N ALA A 84 2.42 6.05 -14.50
CA ALA A 84 2.27 4.90 -13.61
C ALA A 84 3.29 4.95 -12.45
N ARG A 85 4.55 5.28 -12.78
CA ARG A 85 5.63 5.43 -11.81
C ARG A 85 5.38 6.57 -10.83
N ARG A 86 4.96 7.75 -11.32
CA ARG A 86 4.60 8.88 -10.45
C ARG A 86 3.50 8.53 -9.46
N LEU A 87 2.48 7.81 -9.92
CA LEU A 87 1.38 7.40 -9.04
C LEU A 87 1.85 6.40 -7.97
N LEU A 88 2.75 5.48 -8.32
CA LEU A 88 3.39 4.55 -7.38
C LEU A 88 4.24 5.29 -6.34
N ASP A 89 5.08 6.23 -6.78
CA ASP A 89 5.96 7.03 -5.91
C ASP A 89 5.15 7.89 -4.94
N GLU A 90 4.06 8.53 -5.38
CA GLU A 90 3.17 9.29 -4.52
C GLU A 90 2.57 8.41 -3.40
N ARG A 91 2.15 7.19 -3.75
CA ARG A 91 1.60 6.22 -2.79
C ARG A 91 2.64 5.71 -1.83
N LEU A 92 3.85 5.46 -2.31
CA LEU A 92 4.99 5.08 -1.50
C LEU A 92 5.37 6.21 -0.53
N ALA A 93 5.41 7.46 -0.98
CA ALA A 93 5.72 8.62 -0.14
C ALA A 93 4.68 8.82 0.97
N LEU A 94 3.39 8.67 0.65
CA LEU A 94 2.30 8.70 1.63
C LEU A 94 2.40 7.56 2.66
N TYR A 95 2.83 6.39 2.22
CA TYR A 95 3.06 5.24 3.10
C TYR A 95 4.30 5.42 3.97
N ALA A 96 5.43 5.83 3.40
CA ALA A 96 6.71 6.02 4.10
C ALA A 96 6.68 7.17 5.10
N ARG A 97 5.80 8.16 4.92
CA ARG A 97 5.60 9.26 5.88
C ARG A 97 5.15 8.76 7.26
N ILE A 98 4.58 7.56 7.36
CA ILE A 98 4.17 6.91 8.62
C ILE A 98 5.39 6.50 9.47
N GLY A 99 6.50 6.10 8.83
CA GLY A 99 7.72 5.69 9.53
C GLY A 99 8.65 6.85 9.92
N GLY A 100 8.31 8.08 9.51
CA GLY A 100 9.17 9.26 9.59
C GLY A 100 8.81 10.31 10.63
N GLU A 101 7.71 10.16 11.39
CA GLU A 101 7.41 11.10 12.48
C GLU A 101 8.21 10.74 13.74
N LYS A 102 9.28 11.50 13.96
CA LYS A 102 9.97 11.61 15.24
C LYS A 102 9.96 13.06 15.69
#